data_AF-A0A7W0EIC9-F1
#
_entry.id   AF-A0A7W0EIC9-F1
#
_cell.length_a   1.000
_cell.length_b   1.000
_cell.length_c   1.000
_cell.angle_alpha   90.00
_cell.angle_beta   90.00
_cell.angle_gamma   90.00
#
_symmetry.space_group_name_H-M   'P 1'
#
loop_
_entity.id
_entity.type
_entity.pdbx_description
1 polymer ?
#
loop_
_entity_poly.entity_id
_entity_poly.type
_entity_poly.pdbx_seq_one_letter_code
_entity_poly.pdbx_strand_id
1 'polypeptide(L)'
;MGQSIGSAVRRFLIESRWGTSSMVALYLSLISGVVVSLQYDSAHPYYSASSLDILAPFGAFWRALHFFASQAFFILAVIHLVAVVVDRSRAPMAFNRWLLLTLSMVAALLLLFTGYILRGDATGSSAGMIAENILLSLPLMGGLLDSLLFSMIDEGMKRVYANHLIGLGLLWLALAWDHIRRYRVNWRQQPVLVLSLIALSALISAPMEPERLGVFHTNGP
;
A
#
# COMPACT_ATOMS: atom_id res chain seq x y z
N MET A 1 -6.86 -9.22 -37.94
CA MET A 1 -5.77 -8.80 -37.03
C MET A 1 -6.20 -8.63 -35.57
N GLY A 2 -7.39 -8.08 -35.26
CA GLY A 2 -7.81 -7.83 -33.85
C GLY A 2 -8.02 -9.06 -32.94
N GLN A 3 -8.46 -10.22 -33.46
CA GLN A 3 -8.66 -11.43 -32.65
C GLN A 3 -7.34 -12.07 -32.15
N SER A 4 -6.26 -11.92 -32.91
CA SER A 4 -4.93 -12.48 -32.57
C SER A 4 -4.29 -11.72 -31.41
N ILE A 5 -4.34 -10.39 -31.41
CA ILE A 5 -3.76 -9.54 -30.36
C ILE A 5 -4.48 -9.77 -29.02
N GLY A 6 -5.82 -9.86 -29.03
CA GLY A 6 -6.60 -10.15 -27.83
C GLY A 6 -6.24 -11.50 -27.18
N SER A 7 -5.95 -12.52 -27.98
CA SER A 7 -5.52 -13.83 -27.49
C SER A 7 -4.12 -13.80 -26.86
N ALA A 8 -3.18 -13.06 -27.44
CA ALA A 8 -1.81 -12.93 -26.95
C ALA A 8 -1.75 -12.16 -25.63
N VAL A 9 -2.48 -11.05 -25.53
CA VAL A 9 -2.57 -10.25 -24.29
C VAL A 9 -3.20 -11.07 -23.16
N ARG A 10 -4.30 -11.78 -23.44
CA ARG A 10 -4.94 -12.65 -22.45
C ARG A 10 -3.99 -13.75 -21.97
N ARG A 11 -3.22 -14.35 -22.88
CA ARG A 11 -2.24 -15.39 -22.55
C ARG A 11 -1.13 -14.84 -21.66
N PHE A 12 -0.55 -13.70 -22.02
CA PHE A 12 0.47 -13.02 -21.22
C PHE A 12 -0.04 -12.70 -19.79
N LEU A 13 -1.27 -12.20 -19.69
CA LEU A 13 -1.90 -11.88 -18.41
C LEU A 13 -2.03 -13.12 -17.50
N ILE A 14 -2.43 -14.26 -18.04
CA ILE A 14 -2.67 -15.49 -17.26
C ILE A 14 -1.37 -16.22 -16.90
N GLU A 15 -0.41 -16.27 -17.83
CA GLU A 15 0.83 -17.04 -17.67
C GLU A 15 1.88 -16.31 -16.81
N SER A 16 1.78 -15.00 -16.67
CA SER A 16 2.73 -14.19 -15.90
C SER A 16 2.58 -14.36 -14.39
N ARG A 17 3.71 -14.30 -13.68
CA ARG A 17 3.80 -14.56 -12.23
C ARG A 17 3.49 -13.31 -11.37
N TRP A 18 2.36 -12.65 -11.63
CA TRP A 18 1.98 -11.40 -10.96
C TRP A 18 1.97 -11.48 -9.44
N GLY A 19 1.46 -12.58 -8.87
CA GLY A 19 1.44 -12.80 -7.42
C GLY A 19 2.84 -12.87 -6.81
N THR A 20 3.79 -13.51 -7.50
CA THR A 20 5.20 -13.54 -7.08
C THR A 20 5.81 -12.14 -7.12
N SER A 21 5.59 -11.40 -8.20
CA SER A 21 6.08 -10.02 -8.34
C SER A 21 5.51 -9.08 -7.27
N SER A 22 4.20 -9.20 -7.00
CA SER A 22 3.52 -8.45 -5.92
C SER A 22 4.16 -8.75 -4.57
N MET A 23 4.38 -10.03 -4.24
CA MET A 23 4.98 -10.43 -2.97
C MET A 23 6.43 -9.93 -2.81
N VAL A 24 7.23 -9.95 -3.88
CA VAL A 24 8.61 -9.40 -3.84
C VAL A 24 8.59 -7.89 -3.62
N ALA A 25 7.67 -7.17 -4.26
CA ALA A 25 7.48 -5.74 -4.00
C ALA A 25 7.04 -5.47 -2.55
N LEU A 26 6.17 -6.31 -1.97
CA LEU A 26 5.80 -6.23 -0.56
C LEU A 26 7.02 -6.43 0.36
N TYR A 27 7.91 -7.39 0.08
CA TYR A 27 9.12 -7.57 0.87
C TYR A 27 10.03 -6.34 0.85
N LEU A 28 10.21 -5.72 -0.31
CA LEU A 28 10.98 -4.48 -0.43
C LEU A 28 10.30 -3.33 0.35
N SER A 29 8.97 -3.21 0.24
CA SER A 29 8.19 -2.23 0.99
C SER A 29 8.32 -2.44 2.51
N LEU A 30 8.21 -3.67 3.01
CA LEU A 30 8.35 -3.97 4.44
C LEU A 30 9.74 -3.64 4.98
N ILE A 31 10.80 -4.05 4.27
CA ILE A 31 12.18 -3.79 4.69
C ILE A 31 12.47 -2.29 4.72
N SER A 32 12.13 -1.58 3.65
CA SER A 32 12.30 -0.12 3.59
C SER A 32 11.41 0.62 4.58
N GLY A 33 10.19 0.14 4.80
CA GLY A 33 9.23 0.70 5.76
C GLY A 33 9.72 0.61 7.20
N VAL A 34 10.40 -0.48 7.58
CA VAL A 34 11.07 -0.57 8.88
C VAL A 34 12.16 0.49 9.02
N VAL A 35 12.96 0.74 7.98
CA VAL A 35 13.98 1.80 8.04
C VAL A 35 13.35 3.18 8.18
N VAL A 36 12.29 3.46 7.42
CA VAL A 36 11.55 4.73 7.48
C VAL A 36 10.90 4.92 8.85
N SER A 37 10.28 3.88 9.43
CA SER A 37 9.55 3.98 10.69
C SER A 37 10.45 4.28 11.90
N LEU A 38 11.73 3.90 11.84
CA LEU A 38 12.69 4.23 12.89
C LEU A 38 13.00 5.73 13.00
N GLN A 39 12.75 6.50 11.93
CA GLN A 39 12.99 7.94 11.88
C GLN A 39 11.70 8.77 11.92
N TYR A 40 10.55 8.12 11.79
CA TYR A 40 9.25 8.78 11.73
C TYR A 40 8.73 9.15 13.13
N ASP A 41 8.22 10.37 13.27
CA ASP A 41 7.56 10.85 14.48
C ASP A 41 6.10 11.20 14.17
N SER A 42 5.17 10.44 14.76
CA SER A 42 3.73 10.66 14.59
C SER A 42 3.23 11.97 15.21
N ALA A 43 3.96 12.58 16.14
CA ALA A 43 3.61 13.90 16.68
C ALA A 43 3.95 15.03 15.70
N HIS A 44 4.94 14.82 14.84
CA HIS A 44 5.40 15.78 13.82
C HIS A 44 5.54 15.09 12.45
N PRO A 45 4.43 14.59 11.87
CA PRO A 45 4.47 13.65 10.74
C PRO A 45 5.13 14.24 9.49
N TYR A 46 4.72 15.45 9.08
CA TYR A 46 5.30 16.12 7.91
C TYR A 46 6.78 16.46 8.10
N TYR A 47 7.13 17.02 9.25
CA TYR A 47 8.51 17.44 9.54
C TYR A 47 9.45 16.23 9.64
N SER A 48 9.06 15.17 10.34
CA SER A 48 9.88 13.95 10.43
C SER A 48 10.03 13.26 9.08
N ALA A 49 8.95 13.16 8.29
CA ALA A 49 9.00 12.56 6.96
C ALA A 49 9.84 13.37 5.94
N SER A 50 9.76 14.70 5.98
CA SER A 50 10.53 15.58 5.07
C SER A 50 12.00 15.69 5.46
N SER A 51 12.29 15.76 6.76
CA SER A 51 13.66 15.84 7.26
C SER A 51 14.43 14.53 7.07
N LEU A 52 13.74 13.39 7.03
CA LEU A 52 14.33 12.08 6.71
C LEU A 52 15.13 12.14 5.41
N ASP A 53 14.62 12.81 4.37
CA ASP A 53 15.27 12.88 3.06
C ASP A 53 16.66 13.51 3.10
N ILE A 54 16.89 14.41 4.07
CA ILE A 54 18.07 15.26 4.13
C ILE A 54 19.02 14.83 5.26
N LEU A 55 18.45 14.46 6.42
CA LEU A 55 19.21 14.21 7.65
C LEU A 55 19.64 12.75 7.82
N ALA A 56 18.84 11.80 7.33
CA ALA A 56 19.15 10.38 7.47
C ALA A 56 20.06 9.90 6.32
N PRO A 57 21.09 9.07 6.60
CA PRO A 57 21.90 8.47 5.54
C PRO A 57 21.04 7.68 4.56
N PHE A 58 21.08 8.07 3.28
CA PHE A 58 20.24 7.49 2.22
C PHE A 58 18.73 7.60 2.49
N GLY A 59 18.30 8.57 3.30
CA GLY A 59 16.90 8.70 3.70
C GLY A 59 15.94 8.84 2.52
N ALA A 60 16.26 9.72 1.57
CA ALA A 60 15.46 9.91 0.35
C ALA A 60 15.30 8.60 -0.44
N PHE A 61 16.36 7.78 -0.51
CA PHE A 61 16.31 6.47 -1.16
C PHE A 61 15.38 5.51 -0.41
N TRP A 62 15.47 5.41 0.92
CA TRP A 62 14.62 4.51 1.70
C TRP A 62 13.14 4.89 1.62
N ARG A 63 12.83 6.19 1.68
CA ARG A 63 11.47 6.70 1.51
C ARG A 63 10.95 6.45 0.10
N ALA A 64 11.77 6.68 -0.93
CA ALA A 64 11.44 6.37 -2.32
C ALA A 64 11.22 4.86 -2.54
N LEU A 65 12.06 4.00 -1.96
CA LEU A 65 11.93 2.55 -2.05
C LEU A 65 10.65 2.07 -1.40
N HIS A 66 10.33 2.57 -0.21
CA HIS A 66 9.07 2.23 0.45
C HIS A 66 7.87 2.67 -0.37
N PHE A 67 7.88 3.89 -0.91
CA PHE A 67 6.82 4.41 -1.77
C PHE A 67 6.63 3.55 -3.03
N PHE A 68 7.65 3.44 -3.89
CA PHE A 68 7.52 2.76 -5.19
C PHE A 68 7.28 1.26 -5.03
N ALA A 69 7.89 0.61 -4.04
CA ALA A 69 7.63 -0.80 -3.77
C ALA A 69 6.18 -1.04 -3.30
N SER A 70 5.61 -0.13 -2.50
CA SER A 70 4.20 -0.21 -2.06
C SER A 70 3.22 -0.01 -3.21
N GLN A 71 3.50 0.96 -4.11
CA GLN A 71 2.71 1.15 -5.33
C GLN A 71 2.77 -0.09 -6.23
N ALA A 72 3.98 -0.61 -6.47
CA ALA A 72 4.18 -1.81 -7.28
C ALA A 72 3.47 -3.03 -6.66
N PHE A 73 3.57 -3.23 -5.34
CA PHE A 73 2.87 -4.30 -4.63
C PHE A 73 1.37 -4.29 -4.94
N PHE A 74 0.72 -3.13 -4.76
CA PHE A 74 -0.72 -3.02 -4.93
C PHE A 74 -1.15 -3.17 -6.39
N ILE A 75 -0.47 -2.49 -7.33
CA ILE A 75 -0.77 -2.60 -8.77
C ILE A 75 -0.61 -4.05 -9.24
N LEU A 76 0.49 -4.71 -8.87
CA LEU A 76 0.72 -6.11 -9.24
C LEU A 76 -0.29 -7.06 -8.57
N ALA A 77 -0.77 -6.75 -7.36
CA ALA A 77 -1.83 -7.51 -6.70
C ALA A 77 -3.18 -7.36 -7.42
N VAL A 78 -3.51 -6.16 -7.90
CA VAL A 78 -4.70 -5.93 -8.73
C VAL A 78 -4.59 -6.69 -10.05
N ILE A 79 -3.46 -6.61 -10.75
CA ILE A 79 -3.23 -7.37 -11.99
C ILE A 79 -3.33 -8.88 -11.71
N HIS A 80 -2.78 -9.35 -10.58
CA HIS A 80 -2.90 -10.74 -10.17
C HIS A 80 -4.36 -11.15 -9.98
N LEU A 81 -5.16 -10.36 -9.28
CA LEU A 81 -6.60 -10.62 -9.09
C LEU A 81 -7.32 -10.68 -10.44
N VAL A 82 -7.07 -9.71 -11.33
CA VAL A 82 -7.67 -9.68 -12.68
C VAL A 82 -7.28 -10.93 -13.47
N ALA A 83 -6.01 -11.33 -13.45
CA ALA A 83 -5.53 -12.54 -14.11
C ALA A 83 -6.25 -13.80 -13.59
N VAL A 84 -6.49 -13.89 -12.28
CA VAL A 84 -7.22 -15.02 -11.66
C VAL A 84 -8.70 -15.02 -12.06
N VAL A 85 -9.36 -13.86 -12.10
CA VAL A 85 -10.78 -13.75 -12.48
C VAL A 85 -11.00 -14.07 -13.98
N VAL A 86 -10.06 -13.66 -14.84
CA VAL A 86 -10.12 -13.90 -16.29
C VAL A 86 -9.77 -15.35 -16.66
N ASP A 87 -9.00 -16.02 -15.82
CA ASP A 87 -8.60 -17.42 -16.03
C ASP A 87 -9.74 -18.40 -15.71
N ARG A 88 -10.56 -18.66 -16.72
CA ARG A 88 -11.68 -19.63 -16.67
C ARG A 88 -11.24 -21.10 -16.59
N SER A 89 -9.95 -21.41 -16.69
CA SER A 89 -9.47 -22.80 -16.67
C SER A 89 -9.27 -23.36 -15.25
N ARG A 90 -9.30 -22.49 -14.24
CA ARG A 90 -9.06 -22.89 -12.84
C ARG A 90 -10.30 -23.50 -12.21
N ALA A 91 -10.09 -24.55 -11.41
CA ALA A 91 -11.14 -25.11 -10.59
C ALA A 91 -11.72 -24.04 -9.65
N PRO A 92 -13.06 -24.01 -9.45
CA PRO A 92 -13.69 -23.02 -8.60
C PRO A 92 -13.17 -23.13 -7.16
N MET A 93 -12.72 -22.01 -6.61
CA MET A 93 -12.27 -21.93 -5.22
C MET A 93 -13.49 -21.94 -4.29
N ALA A 94 -13.36 -22.57 -3.12
CA ALA A 94 -14.39 -22.50 -2.09
C ALA A 94 -14.68 -21.03 -1.70
N PHE A 95 -15.96 -20.67 -1.58
CA PHE A 95 -16.41 -19.30 -1.35
C PHE A 95 -15.70 -18.61 -0.18
N ASN A 96 -15.54 -19.30 0.96
CA ASN A 96 -14.87 -18.72 2.13
C ASN A 96 -13.42 -18.30 1.84
N ARG A 97 -12.68 -19.11 1.07
CA ARG A 97 -11.30 -18.77 0.69
C ARG A 97 -11.27 -17.59 -0.29
N TRP A 98 -12.20 -17.54 -1.23
CA TRP A 98 -12.35 -16.42 -2.14
C TRP A 98 -12.67 -15.12 -1.40
N LEU A 99 -13.59 -15.17 -0.43
CA LEU A 99 -13.95 -14.02 0.39
C LEU A 99 -12.77 -13.49 1.20
N LEU A 100 -12.01 -14.35 1.88
CA LEU A 100 -10.83 -13.95 2.65
C LEU A 100 -9.76 -13.28 1.77
N LEU A 101 -9.52 -13.80 0.57
CA LEU A 101 -8.56 -13.20 -0.38
C LEU A 101 -9.09 -11.91 -1.01
N THR A 102 -10.40 -11.77 -1.15
CA THR A 102 -11.01 -10.50 -1.58
C THR A 102 -10.87 -9.45 -0.48
N LEU A 103 -11.08 -9.83 0.79
CA LEU A 103 -10.87 -8.95 1.94
C LEU A 103 -9.39 -8.58 2.13
N SER A 104 -8.44 -9.46 1.79
CA SER A 104 -7.02 -9.11 1.85
C SER A 104 -6.66 -8.00 0.86
N MET A 105 -7.36 -7.90 -0.28
CA MET A 105 -7.19 -6.76 -1.20
C MET A 105 -7.69 -5.44 -0.59
N VAL A 106 -8.78 -5.47 0.17
CA VAL A 106 -9.26 -4.29 0.92
C VAL A 106 -8.24 -3.89 1.99
N ALA A 107 -7.70 -4.86 2.73
CA ALA A 107 -6.64 -4.59 3.72
C ALA A 107 -5.36 -4.02 3.06
N ALA A 108 -4.98 -4.52 1.88
CA ALA A 108 -3.84 -3.99 1.11
C ALA A 108 -4.08 -2.54 0.65
N LEU A 109 -5.31 -2.22 0.22
CA LEU A 109 -5.68 -0.85 -0.13
C LEU A 109 -5.63 0.07 1.09
N LEU A 110 -6.13 -0.38 2.24
CA LEU A 110 -6.05 0.38 3.50
C LEU A 110 -4.61 0.59 3.97
N LEU A 111 -3.72 -0.40 3.80
CA LEU A 111 -2.28 -0.24 4.04
C LEU A 111 -1.72 0.87 3.15
N LEU A 112 -1.99 0.83 1.84
CA LEU A 112 -1.50 1.85 0.91
C LEU A 112 -2.04 3.24 1.26
N PHE A 113 -3.32 3.32 1.60
CA PHE A 113 -3.99 4.57 1.96
C PHE A 113 -3.48 5.16 3.27
N THR A 114 -3.31 4.34 4.32
CA THR A 114 -2.75 4.81 5.59
C THR A 114 -1.31 5.29 5.43
N GLY A 115 -0.48 4.62 4.61
CA GLY A 115 0.86 5.10 4.25
C GLY A 115 0.83 6.44 3.51
N TYR A 116 -0.18 6.68 2.68
CA TYR A 116 -0.39 7.96 2.01
C TYR A 116 -0.71 9.11 2.98
N ILE A 117 -1.53 8.83 4.01
CA ILE A 117 -1.85 9.77 5.09
C ILE A 117 -0.59 10.08 5.92
N LEU A 118 0.21 9.06 6.25
CA LEU A 118 1.43 9.20 7.06
C LEU A 118 2.52 10.10 6.45
N ARG A 119 2.39 10.52 5.18
CA ARG A 119 3.27 11.55 4.63
C ARG A 119 3.12 12.87 5.38
N GLY A 120 1.96 13.12 6.00
CA GLY A 120 1.65 14.36 6.71
C GLY A 120 1.61 15.60 5.81
N ASP A 121 1.83 15.45 4.51
CA ASP A 121 1.73 16.53 3.53
C ASP A 121 0.29 17.03 3.39
N ALA A 122 0.12 18.18 2.73
CA ALA A 122 -1.19 18.80 2.56
C ALA A 122 -2.25 17.81 2.04
N THR A 123 -1.88 17.00 1.04
CA THR A 123 -2.81 16.01 0.46
C THR A 123 -3.09 14.82 1.37
N GLY A 124 -2.07 14.27 2.04
CA GLY A 124 -2.19 13.13 2.94
C GLY A 124 -3.04 13.47 4.16
N SER A 125 -2.80 14.63 4.75
CA SER A 125 -3.56 15.13 5.91
C SER A 125 -5.02 15.38 5.54
N SER A 126 -5.30 16.06 4.41
CA SER A 126 -6.67 16.25 3.91
C SER A 126 -7.37 14.93 3.61
N ALA A 127 -6.69 13.98 2.95
CA ALA A 127 -7.27 12.67 2.62
C ALA A 127 -7.67 11.88 3.88
N GLY A 128 -6.84 11.92 4.92
CA GLY A 128 -7.18 11.28 6.19
C GLY A 128 -8.36 11.95 6.89
N MET A 129 -8.42 13.28 6.94
CA MET A 129 -9.57 13.99 7.53
C MET A 129 -10.88 13.66 6.80
N ILE A 130 -10.84 13.58 5.47
CA ILE A 130 -12.00 13.16 4.66
C ILE A 130 -12.41 11.73 5.02
N ALA A 131 -11.45 10.79 5.14
CA ALA A 131 -11.75 9.41 5.49
C ALA A 131 -12.37 9.26 6.88
N GLU A 132 -11.86 9.98 7.88
CA GLU A 132 -12.42 10.04 9.22
C GLU A 132 -13.87 10.57 9.22
N ASN A 133 -14.14 11.67 8.51
CA ASN A 133 -15.50 12.20 8.38
C ASN A 133 -16.45 11.23 7.66
N ILE A 134 -15.97 10.49 6.65
CA ILE A 134 -16.77 9.43 6.00
C ILE A 134 -17.11 8.34 7.00
N LEU A 135 -16.17 7.88 7.83
CA LEU A 135 -16.47 6.88 8.86
C LEU A 135 -17.47 7.41 9.87
N LEU A 136 -17.28 8.62 10.39
CA LEU A 136 -18.17 9.22 11.38
C LEU A 136 -19.59 9.45 10.86
N SER A 137 -19.79 9.53 9.53
CA SER A 137 -21.12 9.58 8.92
C SER A 137 -21.92 8.27 9.04
N LEU A 138 -21.28 7.15 9.40
CA LEU A 138 -21.94 5.85 9.58
C LEU A 138 -22.68 5.80 10.93
N PRO A 139 -24.03 5.68 10.96
CA PRO A 139 -24.85 5.94 12.15
C PRO A 139 -24.65 4.96 13.30
N LEU A 140 -24.15 3.75 13.05
CA LEU A 140 -24.03 2.69 14.07
C LEU A 140 -22.59 2.33 14.42
N MET A 141 -21.70 2.34 13.43
CA MET A 141 -20.33 1.83 13.58
C MET A 141 -19.27 2.91 13.38
N GLY A 142 -19.66 4.15 13.04
CA GLY A 142 -18.73 5.20 12.67
C GLY A 142 -17.68 5.51 13.72
N GLY A 143 -18.11 5.82 14.95
CA GLY A 143 -17.19 6.10 16.05
C GLY A 143 -16.31 4.91 16.46
N LEU A 144 -16.82 3.67 16.34
CA LEU A 144 -16.01 2.47 16.61
C LEU A 144 -14.92 2.29 15.55
N LEU A 145 -15.28 2.43 14.28
CA LEU A 145 -14.33 2.28 13.17
C LEU A 145 -13.31 3.41 13.15
N ASP A 146 -13.73 4.64 13.41
CA ASP A 146 -12.84 5.78 13.52
C ASP A 146 -11.85 5.62 14.68
N SER A 147 -12.35 5.35 15.89
CA SER A 147 -11.47 5.09 17.04
C SER A 147 -10.53 3.91 16.78
N LEU A 148 -10.94 2.89 16.03
CA LEU A 148 -10.02 1.80 15.69
C LEU A 148 -8.96 2.21 14.67
N LEU A 149 -9.31 3.00 13.65
CA LEU A 149 -8.48 3.21 12.45
C LEU A 149 -7.77 4.57 12.40
N PHE A 150 -8.48 5.68 12.62
CA PHE A 150 -8.01 7.03 12.33
C PHE A 150 -7.95 7.92 13.57
N SER A 151 -9.09 8.35 14.12
CA SER A 151 -9.19 9.27 15.26
C SER A 151 -8.20 10.44 15.16
N MET A 152 -8.05 11.01 13.96
CA MET A 152 -6.98 11.99 13.72
C MET A 152 -7.35 13.38 14.23
N ILE A 153 -8.64 13.73 14.23
CA ILE A 153 -9.10 15.02 14.77
C ILE A 153 -8.77 15.11 16.26
N ASP A 154 -8.96 14.03 17.01
CA ASP A 154 -8.80 14.01 18.47
C ASP A 154 -7.40 13.57 18.93
N GLU A 155 -6.78 12.59 18.25
CA GLU A 155 -5.52 11.96 18.68
C GLU A 155 -4.35 12.13 17.69
N GLY A 156 -4.56 12.84 16.58
CA GLY A 156 -3.56 13.05 15.54
C GLY A 156 -3.14 11.76 14.84
N MET A 157 -1.89 11.67 14.42
CA MET A 157 -1.43 10.60 13.52
C MET A 157 -1.14 9.25 14.20
N LYS A 158 -1.31 9.18 15.53
CA LYS A 158 -0.88 8.03 16.34
C LYS A 158 -1.55 6.72 15.93
N ARG A 159 -2.87 6.72 15.72
CA ARG A 159 -3.61 5.49 15.37
C ARG A 159 -3.35 5.05 13.94
N VAL A 160 -3.30 6.00 13.00
CA VAL A 160 -2.94 5.73 11.61
C VAL A 160 -1.55 5.10 11.55
N TYR A 161 -0.59 5.63 12.31
CA TYR A 161 0.76 5.10 12.39
C TYR A 161 0.80 3.67 12.94
N ALA A 162 0.15 3.41 14.07
CA ALA A 162 0.09 2.08 14.68
C ALA A 162 -0.59 1.03 13.77
N ASN A 163 -1.69 1.42 13.13
CA ASN A 163 -2.40 0.55 12.20
C ASN A 163 -1.58 0.25 10.94
N HIS A 164 -0.91 1.24 10.36
CA HIS A 164 -0.06 1.02 9.20
C HIS A 164 1.16 0.15 9.54
N LEU A 165 1.82 0.42 10.67
CA LEU A 165 3.05 -0.25 11.06
C LEU A 165 2.82 -1.74 11.38
N ILE A 166 1.73 -2.07 12.07
CA ILE A 166 1.46 -3.44 12.54
C ILE A 166 0.03 -3.88 12.27
N GLY A 167 -0.98 -3.10 12.67
CA GLY A 167 -2.38 -3.56 12.72
C GLY A 167 -2.91 -4.12 11.39
N LEU A 168 -2.91 -3.29 10.35
CA LEU A 168 -3.38 -3.67 9.01
C LEU A 168 -2.44 -4.68 8.34
N GLY A 169 -1.15 -4.65 8.66
CA GLY A 169 -0.17 -5.65 8.18
C GLY A 169 -0.48 -7.05 8.70
N LEU A 170 -0.79 -7.18 9.99
CA LEU A 170 -1.20 -8.44 10.60
C LEU A 170 -2.56 -8.91 10.08
N LEU A 171 -3.52 -7.98 9.91
CA LEU A 171 -4.81 -8.29 9.32
C LEU A 171 -4.64 -8.83 7.89
N TRP A 172 -3.86 -8.16 7.05
CA TRP A 172 -3.56 -8.61 5.70
C TRP A 172 -2.91 -10.00 5.70
N LEU A 173 -1.93 -10.21 6.58
CA LEU A 173 -1.24 -11.48 6.72
C LEU A 173 -2.21 -12.60 7.13
N ALA A 174 -3.10 -12.35 8.10
CA ALA A 174 -4.09 -13.32 8.55
C ALA A 174 -5.06 -13.71 7.43
N LEU A 175 -5.55 -12.73 6.66
CA LEU A 175 -6.46 -12.95 5.53
C LEU A 175 -5.79 -13.71 4.38
N ALA A 176 -4.52 -13.42 4.11
CA ALA A 176 -3.75 -14.04 3.03
C ALA A 176 -3.00 -15.33 3.44
N TRP A 177 -3.00 -15.69 4.73
CA TRP A 177 -2.12 -16.72 5.31
C TRP A 177 -2.19 -18.06 4.58
N ASP A 178 -3.41 -18.57 4.34
CA ASP A 178 -3.60 -19.85 3.69
C ASP A 178 -3.09 -19.87 2.24
N HIS A 179 -3.09 -18.72 1.57
CA HIS A 179 -2.60 -18.58 0.21
C HIS A 179 -1.08 -18.53 0.16
N ILE A 180 -0.46 -17.67 0.97
CA ILE A 180 1.00 -17.45 0.95
C ILE A 180 1.78 -18.67 1.46
N ARG A 181 1.22 -19.43 2.42
CA ARG A 181 1.89 -20.64 2.94
C ARG A 181 1.97 -21.76 1.90
N ARG A 182 1.00 -21.81 0.96
CA ARG A 182 0.97 -22.78 -0.14
C ARG A 182 1.89 -22.37 -1.28
N TYR A 183 1.98 -21.06 -1.55
CA TYR A 183 2.78 -20.51 -2.64
C TYR A 183 3.93 -19.67 -2.08
N ARG A 184 4.98 -20.35 -1.61
CA ARG A 184 6.16 -19.68 -1.05
C ARG A 184 6.95 -18.97 -2.16
N VAL A 185 7.19 -17.67 -1.95
CA VAL A 185 7.91 -16.81 -2.88
C VAL A 185 9.34 -16.62 -2.39
N ASN A 186 10.29 -16.62 -3.32
CA ASN A 186 11.67 -16.25 -3.04
C ASN A 186 12.00 -14.97 -3.81
N TRP A 187 12.64 -14.01 -3.14
CA TRP A 187 13.02 -12.71 -3.74
C TRP A 187 13.91 -12.86 -5.00
N ARG A 188 14.69 -13.95 -5.09
CA ARG A 188 15.53 -14.27 -6.27
C ARG A 188 14.73 -14.61 -7.53
N GLN A 189 13.41 -14.80 -7.42
CA GLN A 189 12.56 -15.13 -8.57
C GLN A 189 12.26 -13.92 -9.46
N GLN A 190 12.44 -12.69 -8.97
CA GLN A 190 12.10 -11.45 -9.68
C GLN A 190 13.25 -10.42 -9.63
N PRO A 191 14.48 -10.77 -10.06
CA PRO A 191 15.64 -9.89 -9.92
C PRO A 191 15.51 -8.60 -10.73
N VAL A 192 14.88 -8.67 -11.92
CA VAL A 192 14.63 -7.48 -12.75
C VAL A 192 13.74 -6.48 -12.01
N LEU A 193 12.65 -6.94 -11.38
CA LEU A 193 11.77 -6.07 -10.60
C LEU A 193 12.52 -5.42 -9.43
N VAL A 194 13.31 -6.20 -8.70
CA VAL A 194 14.11 -5.71 -7.56
C VAL A 194 15.08 -4.62 -8.02
N LEU A 195 15.86 -4.88 -9.07
CA LEU A 195 16.81 -3.92 -9.62
C LEU A 195 16.12 -2.68 -10.17
N SER A 196 14.98 -2.83 -10.85
CA SER A 196 14.20 -1.70 -11.36
C SER A 196 13.67 -0.82 -10.24
N LEU A 197 13.15 -1.40 -9.15
CA LEU A 197 12.67 -0.62 -8.01
C LEU A 197 13.82 0.08 -7.29
N ILE A 198 14.95 -0.60 -7.07
CA ILE A 198 16.14 0.03 -6.47
C ILE A 198 16.65 1.19 -7.35
N ALA A 199 16.78 0.97 -8.65
CA ALA A 199 17.23 2.01 -9.59
C ALA A 199 16.24 3.19 -9.63
N LEU A 200 14.94 2.91 -9.71
CA LEU A 200 13.90 3.93 -9.69
C LEU A 200 13.97 4.78 -8.41
N SER A 201 14.12 4.14 -7.26
CA SER A 201 14.19 4.81 -5.95
C SER A 201 15.50 5.57 -5.72
N ALA A 202 16.57 5.20 -6.42
CA ALA A 202 17.83 5.94 -6.38
C ALA A 202 17.80 7.19 -7.29
N LEU A 203 16.97 7.18 -8.33
CA LEU A 203 16.90 8.23 -9.34
C LEU A 203 15.73 9.20 -9.13
N ILE A 204 14.66 8.75 -8.50
CA ILE A 204 13.42 9.51 -8.32
C ILE A 204 13.05 9.54 -6.84
N SER A 205 12.91 10.74 -6.29
CA SER A 205 12.45 10.93 -4.91
C SER A 205 10.96 10.63 -4.79
N ALA A 206 10.53 10.11 -3.64
CA ALA A 206 9.10 9.95 -3.38
C ALA A 206 8.39 11.32 -3.36
N PRO A 207 7.15 11.40 -3.88
CA PRO A 207 6.40 12.65 -3.90
C PRO A 207 6.09 13.14 -2.48
N MET A 208 6.13 14.45 -2.28
CA MET A 208 5.74 15.11 -1.04
C MET A 208 5.27 16.53 -1.39
N GLU A 209 4.06 16.88 -0.96
CA GLU A 209 3.53 18.23 -1.18
C GLU A 209 3.85 19.15 0.00
N PRO A 210 4.29 20.40 -0.24
CA PRO A 210 4.52 21.33 0.85
C PRO A 210 3.24 21.62 1.64
N GLU A 211 3.38 21.73 2.96
CA GLU A 211 2.29 22.23 3.81
C GLU A 211 1.91 23.66 3.38
N ARG A 212 0.63 23.88 3.06
CA ARG A 212 0.11 25.19 2.67
C ARG A 212 -0.62 25.84 3.84
N LEU A 213 0.10 26.64 4.62
CA LEU A 213 -0.49 27.43 5.70
C LEU A 213 -1.53 28.41 5.14
N GLY A 214 -2.72 28.46 5.74
CA GLY A 214 -3.80 29.39 5.38
C GLY A 214 -4.71 28.95 4.23
N VAL A 215 -4.60 27.71 3.74
CA VAL A 215 -5.50 27.15 2.72
C VAL A 215 -6.43 26.14 3.39
N PHE A 216 -7.66 26.57 3.71
CA PHE A 216 -8.71 25.72 4.31
C PHE A 216 -9.45 24.84 3.29
N HIS A 217 -9.17 25.04 2.00
CA HIS A 217 -9.78 24.28 0.91
C HIS A 217 -8.70 23.82 -0.07
N THR A 218 -8.38 22.53 -0.02
CA THR A 218 -7.75 21.84 -1.15
C THR A 218 -8.87 21.45 -2.10
N ASN A 219 -8.90 22.02 -3.30
CA ASN A 219 -9.73 21.49 -4.37
C ASN A 219 -9.32 20.03 -4.57
N GLY A 220 -10.27 19.10 -4.43
CA GLY A 220 -10.05 17.73 -4.84
C GLY A 220 -9.66 17.68 -6.33
N PRO A 221 -9.08 16.57 -6.80
CA PRO A 221 -8.85 16.37 -8.23
C PRO A 221 -10.15 16.52 -9.04
#